data_AF-A0A7X7N199-F1
#
_entry.id   AF-A0A7X7N199-F1
#
_cell.length_a   1.000
_cell.length_b   1.000
_cell.length_c   1.000
_cell.angle_alpha   90.00
_cell.angle_beta   90.00
_cell.angle_gamma   90.00
#
_symmetry.space_group_name_H-M   'P 1'
#
loop_
_entity.id
_entity.type
_entity.pdbx_description
1 polymer ?
#
loop_
_entity_poly.entity_id
_entity_poly.type
_entity_poly.pdbx_seq_one_letter_code
_entity_poly.pdbx_strand_id
1 'polypeptide(L)'
;MDKRIEALTEWGCDTKRALERMVDDEEFYIECLEQYMQDTELLQLEESLSRQDIRMAFEHAHSLKGVLANLGLTPMYQLITEIVEPLRAGKAEDFSVQIEELKNMKHKLEQILKL
;
A
#
# COMPACT_ATOMS: atom_id res chain seq x y z
N MET A 1 6.70 -23.05 -1.72
CA MET A 1 6.47 -21.61 -1.57
C MET A 1 4.97 -21.41 -1.67
N ASP A 2 4.38 -20.64 -0.76
CA ASP A 2 2.95 -20.35 -0.81
C ASP A 2 2.55 -19.73 -2.15
N LYS A 3 1.46 -20.20 -2.78
CA LYS A 3 1.00 -19.73 -4.10
C LYS A 3 0.66 -18.24 -4.11
N ARG A 4 0.24 -17.70 -2.97
CA ARG A 4 -0.04 -16.27 -2.79
C ARG A 4 1.25 -15.47 -2.90
N ILE A 5 2.33 -15.94 -2.27
CA ILE A 5 3.65 -15.31 -2.32
C ILE A 5 4.26 -15.39 -3.72
N GLU A 6 4.08 -16.52 -4.42
CA GLU A 6 4.46 -16.65 -5.84
C GLU A 6 3.72 -15.59 -6.69
N ALA A 7 2.40 -15.49 -6.57
CA ALA A 7 1.60 -14.51 -7.30
C ALA A 7 1.95 -13.04 -6.97
N LEU A 8 2.30 -12.73 -5.71
CA LEU A 8 2.81 -11.42 -5.31
C LEU A 8 4.13 -11.11 -6.00
N THR A 9 5.04 -12.08 -6.05
CA THR A 9 6.34 -11.95 -6.71
C THR A 9 6.19 -11.70 -8.21
N GLU A 10 5.29 -12.44 -8.87
CA GLU A 10 4.95 -12.24 -10.29
C GLU A 10 4.31 -10.88 -10.56
N TRP A 11 3.56 -10.33 -9.59
CA TRP A 11 3.03 -8.97 -9.66
C TRP A 11 4.11 -7.90 -9.46
N GLY A 12 5.35 -8.28 -9.12
CA GLY A 12 6.47 -7.36 -8.92
C GLY A 12 6.62 -6.87 -7.48
N CYS A 13 5.97 -7.51 -6.51
CA CYS A 13 6.24 -7.30 -5.10
C CYS A 13 7.61 -7.85 -4.72
N ASP A 14 8.33 -7.16 -3.84
CA ASP A 14 9.60 -7.61 -3.26
C ASP A 14 9.33 -8.49 -2.03
N THR A 15 8.73 -9.65 -2.30
CA THR A 15 8.34 -10.64 -1.28
C THR A 15 9.55 -11.18 -0.54
N LYS A 16 10.68 -11.36 -1.23
CA LYS A 16 11.94 -11.81 -0.65
C LYS A 16 12.37 -10.86 0.48
N ARG A 17 12.47 -9.57 0.20
CA ARG A 17 12.88 -8.60 1.21
C ARG A 17 11.84 -8.42 2.31
N ALA A 18 10.55 -8.59 2.01
CA ALA A 18 9.51 -8.60 3.03
C ALA A 18 9.69 -9.80 3.99
N LEU A 19 9.89 -11.00 3.47
CA LEU A 19 10.13 -12.22 4.25
C LEU A 19 11.40 -12.15 5.09
N GLU A 20 12.49 -11.58 4.56
CA GLU A 20 13.72 -11.36 5.34
C GLU A 20 13.46 -10.54 6.63
N ARG A 21 12.52 -9.59 6.61
CA ARG A 21 12.11 -8.82 7.81
C ARG A 21 11.23 -9.63 8.77
N MET A 22 10.56 -10.65 8.25
CA MET A 22 9.71 -11.57 8.98
C MET A 22 10.45 -12.86 9.38
N VAL A 23 11.79 -12.87 9.25
CA VAL A 23 12.63 -14.05 9.57
C VAL A 23 12.19 -15.29 8.78
N ASP A 24 11.85 -15.08 7.51
CA ASP A 24 11.39 -16.09 6.55
C ASP A 24 10.07 -16.80 6.97
N ASP A 25 9.30 -16.19 7.87
CA ASP A 25 7.98 -16.69 8.28
C ASP A 25 6.90 -16.31 7.25
N GLU A 26 6.60 -17.27 6.35
CA GLU A 26 5.57 -17.10 5.30
C GLU A 26 4.16 -16.92 5.89
N GLU A 27 3.82 -17.59 7.00
CA GLU A 27 2.50 -17.50 7.61
C GLU A 27 2.29 -16.12 8.22
N PHE A 28 3.27 -15.64 9.00
CA PHE A 28 3.23 -14.30 9.58
C PHE A 28 3.21 -13.20 8.50
N TYR A 29 3.91 -13.39 7.39
CA TYR A 29 3.86 -12.44 6.27
C TYR A 29 2.45 -12.32 5.67
N ILE A 30 1.76 -13.45 5.49
CA ILE A 30 0.37 -13.46 5.01
C ILE A 30 -0.56 -12.80 6.03
N GLU A 31 -0.44 -13.10 7.33
CA GLU A 31 -1.24 -12.45 8.38
C GLU A 31 -1.08 -10.92 8.35
N CYS A 32 0.14 -10.43 8.14
CA CYS A 32 0.41 -9.00 8.01
C CYS A 32 -0.28 -8.38 6.78
N LEU A 33 -0.33 -9.09 5.66
CA LEU A 33 -1.06 -8.66 4.46
C LEU A 33 -2.57 -8.64 4.70
N GLU A 34 -3.11 -9.64 5.41
CA GLU A 34 -4.53 -9.70 5.79
C GLU A 34 -4.90 -8.56 6.76
N GLN A 35 -4.02 -8.23 7.71
CA GLN A 35 -4.19 -7.06 8.58
C GLN A 35 -4.22 -5.76 7.78
N TYR A 36 -3.32 -5.61 6.80
CA TYR A 36 -3.36 -4.46 5.88
C TYR A 36 -4.69 -4.39 5.08
N MET A 37 -5.34 -5.52 4.79
CA MET A 37 -6.64 -5.47 4.13
C MET A 37 -7.73 -4.81 4.98
N GLN A 38 -7.61 -4.87 6.32
CA GLN A 38 -8.50 -4.20 7.27
C GLN A 38 -8.13 -2.74 7.56
N ASP A 39 -6.99 -2.27 7.06
CA ASP A 39 -6.50 -0.91 7.29
C ASP A 39 -7.38 0.16 6.60
N THR A 40 -7.46 1.33 7.23
CA THR A 40 -8.32 2.45 6.80
C THR A 40 -7.56 3.65 6.23
N GLU A 41 -6.22 3.60 6.13
CA GLU A 41 -5.41 4.75 5.73
C GLU A 41 -5.75 5.25 4.32
N LEU A 42 -6.05 4.35 3.37
CA LEU A 42 -6.46 4.76 2.02
C LEU A 42 -7.80 5.52 2.02
N LEU A 43 -8.75 5.10 2.86
CA LEU A 43 -10.04 5.78 3.01
C LEU A 43 -9.85 7.15 3.67
N GLN A 44 -9.04 7.22 4.72
CA GLN A 44 -8.75 8.46 5.44
C GLN A 44 -7.95 9.45 4.59
N LEU A 45 -7.06 8.96 3.73
CA LEU A 45 -6.38 9.75 2.71
C LEU A 45 -7.39 10.38 1.75
N GLU A 46 -8.31 9.59 1.19
CA GLU A 46 -9.36 10.08 0.28
C GLU A 46 -10.25 11.14 0.94
N GLU A 47 -10.68 10.90 2.18
CA GLU A 47 -11.47 11.87 2.94
C GLU A 47 -10.69 13.18 3.15
N SER A 48 -9.42 13.09 3.56
CA SER A 48 -8.59 14.27 3.83
C SER A 48 -8.34 15.09 2.55
N LEU A 49 -8.10 14.43 1.42
CA LEU A 49 -7.99 15.08 0.11
C LEU A 49 -9.30 15.79 -0.27
N SER A 50 -10.45 15.15 -0.08
CA SER A 50 -11.77 15.75 -0.38
C SER A 50 -12.05 17.00 0.45
N ARG A 51 -11.52 17.06 1.67
CA ARG A 51 -11.62 18.19 2.60
C ARG A 51 -10.52 19.24 2.42
N GLN A 52 -9.62 19.03 1.47
CA GLN A 52 -8.43 19.85 1.23
C GLN A 52 -7.53 19.97 2.48
N ASP A 53 -7.57 18.99 3.38
CA ASP A 53 -6.71 18.92 4.55
C ASP A 53 -5.37 18.29 4.17
N ILE A 54 -4.48 19.12 3.62
CA ILE A 54 -3.18 18.68 3.09
C ILE A 54 -2.31 18.04 4.18
N ARG A 55 -2.43 18.50 5.42
CA ARG A 55 -1.66 17.94 6.54
C ARG A 55 -2.12 16.52 6.83
N MET A 56 -3.41 16.31 7.03
CA MET A 56 -3.95 14.97 7.30
C MET A 56 -3.75 14.04 6.11
N ALA A 57 -3.95 14.53 4.88
CA ALA A 57 -3.67 13.76 3.68
C ALA A 57 -2.21 13.29 3.62
N PHE A 58 -1.25 14.17 3.96
CA PHE A 58 0.15 13.78 4.04
C PHE A 58 0.39 12.71 5.12
N GLU A 59 -0.16 12.88 6.32
CA GLU A 59 0.02 11.93 7.44
C GLU A 59 -0.50 10.52 7.05
N HIS A 60 -1.70 10.42 6.47
CA HIS A 60 -2.27 9.15 6.00
C HIS A 60 -1.49 8.53 4.83
N ALA A 61 -1.14 9.32 3.82
CA ALA A 61 -0.35 8.84 2.70
C ALA A 61 1.04 8.35 3.15
N HIS A 62 1.65 9.03 4.12
CA HIS A 62 2.96 8.66 4.66
C HIS A 62 2.90 7.36 5.47
N SER A 63 1.88 7.21 6.32
CA SER A 63 1.60 5.97 7.06
C SER A 63 1.44 4.79 6.09
N LEU A 64 0.56 4.95 5.10
CA LEU A 64 0.31 3.95 4.07
C LEU A 64 1.59 3.58 3.30
N LYS A 65 2.40 4.57 2.91
CA LYS A 65 3.71 4.33 2.26
C LYS A 65 4.63 3.47 3.11
N GLY A 66 4.67 3.69 4.43
CA GLY A 66 5.45 2.88 5.37
C GLY A 66 5.00 1.42 5.41
N VAL A 67 3.69 1.20 5.52
CA VAL A 67 3.09 -0.14 5.51
C VAL A 67 3.42 -0.88 4.21
N LEU A 68 3.17 -0.25 3.06
CA LEU A 68 3.44 -0.84 1.73
C LEU A 68 4.93 -1.18 1.53
N ALA A 69 5.83 -0.32 2.03
CA ALA A 69 7.27 -0.57 1.99
C ALA A 69 7.69 -1.76 2.87
N ASN A 70 7.10 -1.89 4.06
CA ASN A 70 7.42 -2.98 4.99
C ASN A 70 6.96 -4.34 4.45
N LEU A 71 5.78 -4.36 3.82
CA LEU A 71 5.18 -5.56 3.22
C LEU A 71 5.73 -5.90 1.83
N GLY A 72 6.66 -5.11 1.29
CA GLY A 72 7.25 -5.34 -0.03
C GLY A 72 6.27 -5.15 -1.19
N LEU A 73 5.18 -4.41 -1.00
CA LEU A 73 4.15 -4.15 -2.02
C LEU A 73 4.62 -3.08 -3.02
N THR A 74 5.75 -3.36 -3.70
CA THR A 74 6.50 -2.41 -4.54
C THR A 74 5.65 -1.62 -5.54
N PRO A 75 4.72 -2.22 -6.31
CA PRO A 75 3.88 -1.46 -7.25
C PRO A 75 3.02 -0.40 -6.54
N MET A 76 2.41 -0.76 -5.40
CA MET A 76 1.61 0.17 -4.61
C MET A 76 2.48 1.22 -3.92
N TYR A 77 3.67 0.83 -3.41
CA TYR A 77 4.64 1.74 -2.80
C TYR A 77 5.12 2.83 -3.77
N GLN A 78 5.35 2.48 -5.04
CA GLN A 78 5.73 3.44 -6.07
C GLN A 78 4.61 4.46 -6.31
N LEU A 79 3.37 3.98 -6.49
CA LEU A 79 2.24 4.87 -6.74
C LEU A 79 1.92 5.79 -5.55
N ILE A 80 1.89 5.28 -4.32
CA ILE A 80 1.63 6.14 -3.14
C ILE A 80 2.75 7.18 -2.95
N THR A 81 3.97 6.90 -3.41
CA THR A 81 5.06 7.88 -3.36
C THR A 81 4.78 9.10 -4.24
N GLU A 82 4.10 8.93 -5.37
CA GLU A 82 3.68 10.03 -6.24
C GLU A 82 2.66 10.95 -5.57
N ILE A 83 1.90 10.46 -4.58
CA ILE A 83 0.99 11.26 -3.75
C ILE A 83 1.74 11.90 -2.57
N VAL A 84 2.60 11.14 -1.89
CA VAL A 84 3.31 11.57 -0.68
C VAL A 84 4.23 12.77 -0.94
N GLU A 85 4.99 12.77 -2.04
CA GLU A 85 6.01 13.82 -2.26
C GLU A 85 5.41 15.21 -2.54
N PRO A 86 4.35 15.37 -3.36
CA PRO A 86 3.66 16.66 -3.48
C PRO A 86 3.01 17.12 -2.17
N LEU A 87 2.33 16.22 -1.44
CA LEU A 87 1.71 16.54 -0.16
C LEU A 87 2.76 16.95 0.90
N ARG A 88 3.94 16.32 0.90
CA ARG A 88 5.08 16.70 1.75
C ARG A 88 5.54 18.13 1.49
N ALA A 89 5.49 18.56 0.23
CA ALA A 89 5.82 19.93 -0.17
C ALA A 89 4.67 20.92 0.08
N GLY A 90 3.56 20.48 0.67
CA GLY A 90 2.36 21.28 0.91
C GLY A 90 1.59 21.61 -0.38
N LYS A 91 1.80 20.85 -1.46
CA LYS A 91 1.12 21.08 -2.74
C LYS A 91 -0.19 20.29 -2.79
N ALA A 92 -1.25 20.98 -3.18
CA ALA A 92 -2.51 20.37 -3.54
C ALA A 92 -2.50 20.08 -5.05
N GLU A 93 -2.69 18.83 -5.41
CA GLU A 93 -2.85 18.38 -6.80
C GLU A 93 -4.09 17.47 -6.87
N ASP A 94 -4.53 17.17 -8.09
CA ASP A 94 -5.58 16.18 -8.30
C ASP A 94 -4.95 14.78 -8.32
N PHE A 95 -5.18 14.02 -7.26
CA PHE A 95 -4.69 12.64 -7.10
C PHE A 95 -5.76 11.59 -7.43
N SER A 96 -6.89 11.97 -8.02
CA SER A 96 -8.02 11.05 -8.25
C SER A 96 -7.61 9.80 -9.04
N VAL A 97 -6.74 9.95 -10.05
CA VAL A 97 -6.23 8.83 -10.85
C VAL A 97 -5.42 7.86 -9.98
N GLN A 98 -4.47 8.38 -9.20
CA GLN A 98 -3.61 7.57 -8.33
C GLN A 98 -4.42 6.89 -7.21
N ILE A 99 -5.44 7.56 -6.67
CA ILE A 99 -6.33 6.97 -5.66
C ILE A 99 -7.13 5.81 -6.25
N GLU A 100 -7.70 5.97 -7.44
CA GLU A 100 -8.45 4.89 -8.10
C GLU A 100 -7.52 3.72 -8.48
N GLU A 101 -6.31 3.98 -8.95
CA GLU A 101 -5.31 2.94 -9.21
C GLU A 101 -4.88 2.20 -7.92
N LEU A 102 -4.70 2.90 -6.79
CA LEU A 102 -4.44 2.28 -5.49
C LEU A 102 -5.58 1.36 -5.05
N LYS A 103 -6.85 1.78 -5.23
CA LYS A 103 -8.03 0.95 -4.94
C LYS A 103 -8.06 -0.31 -5.80
N ASN A 104 -7.78 -0.18 -7.10
CA ASN A 104 -7.71 -1.32 -8.02
C ASN A 104 -6.60 -2.30 -7.62
N MET A 105 -5.43 -1.79 -7.22
CA MET A 105 -4.34 -2.63 -6.72
C MET A 105 -4.68 -3.30 -5.38
N LYS A 106 -5.35 -2.60 -4.45
CA LYS A 106 -5.84 -3.21 -3.20
C LYS A 106 -6.83 -4.34 -3.47
N HIS A 107 -7.73 -4.17 -4.44
CA HIS A 107 -8.63 -5.25 -4.87
C HIS A 107 -7.88 -6.42 -5.50
N LYS A 108 -6.87 -6.17 -6.34
CA LYS A 108 -6.01 -7.22 -6.88
C LYS A 108 -5.29 -8.00 -5.78
N LEU A 109 -4.74 -7.30 -4.77
CA LEU A 109 -4.13 -7.94 -3.60
C LEU A 109 -5.13 -8.85 -2.87
N GLU A 110 -6.36 -8.37 -2.65
CA GLU A 110 -7.43 -9.17 -2.05
C GLU A 110 -7.71 -10.46 -2.82
N GLN A 111 -7.68 -10.43 -4.16
CA GLN A 111 -7.85 -11.64 -4.97
C GLN A 111 -6.67 -12.60 -4.85
N ILE A 112 -5.44 -12.07 -4.79
CA ILE A 112 -4.24 -12.87 -4.57
C ILE A 112 -4.31 -13.60 -3.23
N LEU A 113 -4.76 -12.94 -2.16
CA LEU A 113 -4.86 -13.53 -0.82
C LEU A 113 -5.89 -14.67 -0.71
N LYS A 114 -6.76 -14.85 -1.72
CA LYS A 114 -7.78 -15.92 -1.78
C LYS A 114 -7.33 -17.18 -2.54
N LEU A 115 -6.11 -17.20 -3.10
CA LEU A 115 -5.53 -18.38 -3.79
C LEU A 115 -5.22 -19.52 -2.82
#